data_AF-A0A8T1EWL7-F1
#
_entry.id   AF-A0A8T1EWL7-F1
#
_cell.length_a   1.000
_cell.length_b   1.000
_cell.length_c   1.000
_cell.angle_alpha   90.00
_cell.angle_beta   90.00
_cell.angle_gamma   90.00
#
_symmetry.space_group_name_H-M   'P 1'
#
loop_
_entity.id
_entity.type
_entity.pdbx_description
1 polymer ?
#
loop_
_entity_poly.entity_id
_entity_poly.type
_entity_poly.pdbx_seq_one_letter_code
_entity_poly.pdbx_strand_id
1 'polypeptide(L)'
;MWGRTLSVALAALALTASATSSLPNQHERALEAEAGMWSFGSTACECKSTPRPCLFIHGENNEKEEKALQTKSDKFGDMTDRAPCCSTIKYASLDTKTVRWTDETLQETVCKHALSMSESSEADEGLIKDTILVTHSMGALIVAGAVANEKCSIDNSTTWVSMSAPMNGTMASNYVQDICTDDDTQAFRNILTLLGKCPVGAGMKSIAYMGGKYSTMALNKAYVAAQKVYRKHVSAAMCSNDDIGTVSIDQTSYLYLGSKIEHGTNEHDGMVTFESCRGGLPETQFSDSYEDRFYVSKCNHADTAFLHGDSYFRDTIKPSYVVKKSELSPCSLCTEPTPHNMRTRLLHCKCKACKAVAPYASCPWKGKTQTCILSNVVSISEFGQHVSPLRPPRRPRLTEEMKAFVRDMCTYNHNPMNIDNGIARRFQVAEATMPTLAIFQRFV
;
A
#
# COMPACT_ATOMS: atom_id res chain seq x y z
N MET A 1 -55.31 -6.91 1.90
CA MET A 1 -56.03 -7.44 0.72
C MET A 1 -56.51 -6.27 -0.11
N TRP A 2 -55.88 -6.02 -1.26
CA TRP A 2 -56.46 -5.66 -2.55
C TRP A 2 -55.31 -5.23 -3.45
N GLY A 3 -55.13 -6.01 -4.51
CA GLY A 3 -54.02 -5.92 -5.42
C GLY A 3 -54.40 -5.24 -6.73
N ARG A 4 -53.33 -5.05 -7.52
CA ARG A 4 -53.26 -5.22 -8.99
C ARG A 4 -54.07 -4.21 -9.82
N THR A 5 -53.69 -3.75 -11.00
CA THR A 5 -52.60 -3.96 -11.99
C THR A 5 -52.99 -3.03 -13.13
N LEU A 6 -52.05 -2.45 -13.88
CA LEU A 6 -52.31 -2.13 -15.28
C LEU A 6 -51.02 -2.24 -16.10
N SER A 7 -51.01 -3.30 -16.91
CA SER A 7 -50.17 -3.46 -18.09
C SER A 7 -50.71 -2.57 -19.22
N VAL A 8 -49.86 -2.25 -20.19
CA VAL A 8 -49.98 -2.62 -21.63
C VAL A 8 -49.25 -1.59 -22.49
N ALA A 9 -48.48 -2.13 -23.42
CA ALA A 9 -47.65 -1.50 -24.44
C ALA A 9 -48.44 -0.69 -25.49
N LEU A 10 -47.74 0.22 -26.18
CA LEU A 10 -48.12 0.71 -27.50
C LEU A 10 -46.91 0.64 -28.44
N ALA A 11 -47.16 0.13 -29.64
CA ALA A 11 -46.21 -0.13 -30.70
C ALA A 11 -46.39 0.87 -31.87
N ALA A 12 -45.28 1.11 -32.59
CA ALA A 12 -45.11 1.38 -34.02
C ALA A 12 -45.75 2.63 -34.69
N LEU A 13 -44.94 3.40 -35.45
CA LEU A 13 -44.89 3.38 -36.94
C LEU A 13 -43.95 4.48 -37.53
N ALA A 14 -42.85 4.05 -38.16
CA ALA A 14 -42.46 4.16 -39.59
C ALA A 14 -42.56 5.45 -40.47
N LEU A 15 -41.41 5.71 -41.17
CA LEU A 15 -41.16 6.20 -42.57
C LEU A 15 -41.44 7.69 -42.91
N THR A 16 -40.71 8.49 -43.72
CA THR A 16 -39.67 8.41 -44.81
C THR A 16 -38.97 9.80 -44.89
N ALA A 17 -37.86 10.12 -45.60
CA ALA A 17 -37.44 9.82 -46.97
C ALA A 17 -35.95 10.13 -47.22
N SER A 18 -35.41 9.49 -48.25
CA SER A 18 -34.04 9.53 -48.76
C SER A 18 -33.86 10.53 -49.91
N ALA A 19 -32.66 11.11 -50.04
CA ALA A 19 -32.13 11.66 -51.29
C ALA A 19 -30.62 11.40 -51.39
N THR A 20 -30.22 10.87 -52.52
CA THR A 20 -28.91 10.31 -52.88
C THR A 20 -28.01 11.34 -53.56
N SER A 21 -26.69 11.27 -53.30
CA SER A 21 -25.64 11.62 -54.28
C SER A 21 -24.40 10.74 -54.03
N SER A 22 -23.96 10.06 -55.08
CA SER A 22 -22.74 9.23 -55.24
C SER A 22 -21.59 10.11 -55.77
N LEU A 23 -20.26 9.87 -55.71
CA LEU A 23 -19.28 8.85 -55.29
C LEU A 23 -17.88 9.59 -55.41
N PRO A 24 -16.70 9.17 -54.86
CA PRO A 24 -16.11 7.86 -55.15
C PRO A 24 -15.29 7.16 -54.03
N ASN A 25 -15.43 5.84 -54.01
CA ASN A 25 -14.38 4.84 -53.84
C ASN A 25 -13.23 5.16 -52.86
N GLN A 26 -13.43 4.87 -51.57
CA GLN A 26 -12.29 4.52 -50.72
C GLN A 26 -12.30 3.01 -50.55
N HIS A 27 -11.22 2.39 -51.05
CA HIS A 27 -10.88 1.01 -50.79
C HIS A 27 -11.04 0.69 -49.29
N GLU A 28 -11.93 -0.24 -48.96
CA GLU A 28 -11.84 -0.95 -47.68
C GLU A 28 -10.53 -1.75 -47.71
N ARG A 29 -9.45 -1.12 -47.24
CA ARG A 29 -8.34 -1.88 -46.68
C ARG A 29 -8.83 -2.39 -45.34
N ALA A 30 -9.25 -3.66 -45.32
CA ALA A 30 -9.19 -4.46 -44.12
C ALA A 30 -7.73 -4.50 -43.66
N LEU A 31 -7.34 -3.49 -42.87
CA LEU A 31 -6.15 -3.59 -42.04
C LEU A 31 -6.58 -4.50 -40.89
N GLU A 32 -6.08 -5.73 -40.92
CA GLU A 32 -5.95 -6.52 -39.69
C GLU A 32 -5.43 -5.58 -38.61
N ALA A 33 -6.10 -5.58 -37.46
CA ALA A 33 -5.64 -4.83 -36.32
C ALA A 33 -4.18 -5.23 -36.08
N GLU A 34 -3.27 -4.28 -36.29
CA GLU A 34 -1.88 -4.30 -35.84
C GLU A 34 -1.89 -4.43 -34.31
N ALA A 35 -2.19 -5.63 -33.83
CA ALA A 35 -2.05 -6.06 -32.45
C ALA A 35 -0.57 -6.16 -32.04
N GLY A 36 0.37 -5.79 -32.94
CA GLY A 36 1.81 -5.81 -32.74
C GLY A 36 2.48 -4.45 -32.48
N MET A 37 1.81 -3.30 -32.67
CA MET A 37 2.49 -1.98 -32.67
C MET A 37 2.50 -1.20 -31.34
N TRP A 38 1.93 -1.74 -30.26
CA TRP A 38 1.96 -1.09 -28.93
C TRP A 38 2.47 -1.99 -27.80
N SER A 39 3.36 -2.94 -28.13
CA SER A 39 4.21 -3.57 -27.13
C SER A 39 5.33 -2.59 -26.77
N PHE A 40 5.07 -1.70 -25.81
CA PHE A 40 6.14 -0.97 -25.14
C PHE A 40 6.98 -2.01 -24.38
N GLY A 41 8.16 -2.31 -24.92
CA GLY A 41 9.03 -3.37 -24.44
C GLY A 41 9.47 -3.19 -22.99
N SER A 42 8.75 -3.80 -22.05
CA SER A 42 9.43 -4.59 -21.03
C SER A 42 9.74 -5.93 -21.66
N THR A 43 11.02 -6.26 -21.81
CA THR A 43 11.41 -7.67 -21.98
C THR A 43 10.75 -8.44 -20.84
N ALA A 44 9.93 -9.45 -21.15
CA ALA A 44 9.40 -10.35 -20.14
C ALA A 44 10.55 -10.80 -19.24
N CYS A 45 10.46 -10.57 -17.93
CA CYS A 45 11.49 -11.04 -17.02
C CYS A 45 11.52 -12.58 -17.09
N GLU A 46 12.62 -13.14 -17.57
CA GLU A 46 12.85 -14.58 -17.52
C GLU A 46 13.44 -14.97 -16.17
N CYS A 47 13.06 -16.13 -15.64
CA CYS A 47 13.67 -16.62 -14.42
C CYS A 47 15.13 -17.01 -14.67
N LYS A 48 16.04 -16.43 -13.88
CA LYS A 48 17.48 -16.71 -13.95
C LYS A 48 17.93 -17.89 -13.08
N SER A 49 17.00 -18.60 -12.45
CA SER A 49 17.24 -19.78 -11.63
C SER A 49 16.30 -20.92 -12.01
N THR A 50 16.53 -22.12 -11.48
CA THR A 50 15.53 -23.19 -11.53
C THR A 50 14.22 -22.72 -10.87
N PRO A 51 13.09 -22.79 -11.58
CA PRO A 51 11.79 -22.47 -11.00
C PRO A 51 11.45 -23.40 -9.84
N ARG A 52 10.89 -22.83 -8.77
CA ARG A 52 10.64 -23.52 -7.50
C ARG A 52 9.23 -23.22 -6.98
N PRO A 53 8.64 -24.07 -6.15
CA PRO A 53 7.36 -23.76 -5.51
C PRO A 53 7.49 -22.49 -4.66
N CYS A 54 6.52 -21.58 -4.78
CA CYS A 54 6.47 -20.32 -4.06
C CYS A 54 5.36 -20.34 -3.01
N LEU A 55 5.72 -20.00 -1.77
CA LEU A 55 4.77 -19.83 -0.68
C LEU A 55 4.67 -18.36 -0.27
N PHE A 56 3.48 -17.79 -0.45
CA PHE A 56 3.14 -16.44 -0.09
C PHE A 56 2.51 -16.39 1.31
N ILE A 57 3.05 -15.55 2.18
CA ILE A 57 2.70 -15.47 3.60
C ILE A 57 2.35 -14.02 3.92
N HIS A 58 1.08 -13.79 4.20
CA HIS A 58 0.51 -12.44 4.34
C HIS A 58 0.82 -11.79 5.69
N GLY A 59 0.51 -10.50 5.76
CA GLY A 59 0.63 -9.67 6.96
C GLY A 59 -0.50 -9.82 7.97
N GLU A 60 -0.66 -8.78 8.78
CA GLU A 60 -1.74 -8.64 9.77
C GLU A 60 -3.13 -8.56 9.10
N ASN A 61 -4.20 -8.75 9.89
CA ASN A 61 -5.61 -8.57 9.50
C ASN A 61 -6.27 -9.72 8.71
N ASN A 62 -5.94 -10.97 9.05
CA ASN A 62 -6.75 -12.13 8.69
C ASN A 62 -7.20 -12.89 9.95
N GLU A 63 -8.49 -13.21 10.05
CA GLU A 63 -9.05 -14.05 11.15
C GLU A 63 -9.51 -15.42 10.65
N LYS A 64 -9.49 -15.65 9.34
CA LYS A 64 -9.95 -16.88 8.71
C LYS A 64 -8.76 -17.73 8.33
N GLU A 65 -8.25 -18.48 9.29
CA GLU A 65 -7.22 -19.48 9.03
C GLU A 65 -7.79 -20.62 8.18
N GLU A 66 -7.04 -21.06 7.17
CA GLU A 66 -7.36 -22.24 6.37
C GLU A 66 -6.29 -23.30 6.58
N LYS A 67 -6.71 -24.54 6.88
CA LYS A 67 -5.78 -25.65 7.13
C LYS A 67 -4.96 -26.04 5.89
N ALA A 68 -5.50 -25.81 4.70
CA ALA A 68 -4.85 -26.13 3.44
C ALA A 68 -4.25 -24.87 2.81
N LEU A 69 -3.20 -25.07 2.00
CA LEU A 69 -2.63 -24.01 1.19
C LEU A 69 -3.59 -23.60 0.07
N GLN A 70 -3.80 -22.30 -0.07
CA GLN A 70 -4.73 -21.72 -1.03
C GLN A 70 -4.06 -21.46 -2.38
N THR A 71 -4.87 -21.41 -3.45
CA THR A 71 -4.42 -21.01 -4.79
C THR A 71 -4.75 -19.55 -5.13
N LYS A 72 -5.48 -18.87 -4.24
CA LYS A 72 -5.84 -17.45 -4.34
C LYS A 72 -5.69 -16.80 -2.97
N SER A 73 -5.55 -15.48 -2.95
CA SER A 73 -5.49 -14.68 -1.73
C SER A 73 -6.22 -13.36 -1.94
N ASP A 74 -6.86 -12.87 -0.88
CA ASP A 74 -7.34 -11.49 -0.79
C ASP A 74 -6.28 -10.54 -0.21
N LYS A 75 -5.11 -11.07 0.18
CA LYS A 75 -4.00 -10.32 0.79
C LYS A 75 -2.85 -10.04 -0.16
N PHE A 76 -2.81 -10.71 -1.30
CA PHE A 76 -1.83 -10.51 -2.35
C PHE A 76 -2.52 -10.29 -3.69
N GLY A 77 -1.88 -9.52 -4.56
CA GLY A 77 -2.26 -9.43 -5.96
C GLY A 77 -2.13 -10.77 -6.68
N ASP A 78 -2.77 -10.87 -7.84
CA ASP A 78 -2.59 -12.03 -8.71
C ASP A 78 -1.18 -12.04 -9.33
N MET A 79 -0.44 -13.09 -9.01
CA MET A 79 0.94 -13.31 -9.43
C MET A 79 1.07 -14.33 -10.58
N THR A 80 -0.06 -14.84 -11.11
CA THR A 80 -0.11 -16.02 -11.99
C THR A 80 0.73 -15.91 -13.28
N ASP A 81 1.04 -14.72 -13.77
CA ASP A 81 1.95 -14.51 -14.92
C ASP A 81 3.08 -13.51 -14.62
N ARG A 82 3.30 -13.21 -13.33
CA ARG A 82 4.21 -12.15 -12.87
C ARG A 82 5.33 -12.66 -11.97
N ALA A 83 5.39 -13.96 -11.73
CA ALA A 83 6.40 -14.62 -10.92
C ALA A 83 7.06 -15.76 -11.72
N PRO A 84 7.89 -15.46 -12.73
CA PRO A 84 8.46 -16.44 -13.66
C PRO A 84 9.34 -17.50 -12.96
N CYS A 85 9.83 -17.22 -11.76
CA CYS A 85 10.60 -18.17 -10.95
C CYS A 85 9.76 -19.11 -10.08
N CYS A 86 8.44 -18.94 -10.07
CA CYS A 86 7.53 -19.81 -9.35
C CYS A 86 7.04 -20.93 -10.26
N SER A 87 7.40 -22.18 -9.97
CA SER A 87 6.81 -23.34 -10.65
C SER A 87 5.37 -23.60 -10.21
N THR A 88 5.03 -23.20 -8.98
CA THR A 88 3.68 -23.24 -8.43
C THR A 88 3.55 -22.12 -7.41
N ILE A 89 2.38 -21.51 -7.30
CA ILE A 89 2.10 -20.46 -6.31
C ILE A 89 1.05 -20.95 -5.33
N LYS A 90 1.35 -20.84 -4.04
CA LYS A 90 0.45 -21.14 -2.93
C LYS A 90 0.45 -20.01 -1.92
N TYR A 91 -0.68 -19.83 -1.25
CA TYR A 91 -0.87 -18.81 -0.21
C TYR A 91 -1.21 -19.49 1.12
N ALA A 92 -0.52 -19.11 2.19
CA ALA A 92 -0.89 -19.49 3.54
C ALA A 92 -1.93 -18.50 4.07
N SER A 93 -3.12 -18.98 4.42
CA SER A 93 -4.14 -18.19 5.10
C SER A 93 -4.05 -18.45 6.60
N LEU A 94 -3.44 -17.53 7.34
CA LEU A 94 -3.10 -17.69 8.76
C LEU A 94 -3.97 -16.75 9.62
N ASP A 95 -4.36 -17.14 10.84
CA ASP A 95 -4.92 -16.17 11.78
C ASP A 95 -3.82 -15.23 12.27
N THR A 96 -3.90 -13.99 11.81
CA THR A 96 -2.95 -12.90 12.04
C THR A 96 -3.61 -11.68 12.66
N LYS A 97 -4.91 -11.77 12.96
CA LYS A 97 -5.68 -10.72 13.63
C LYS A 97 -5.81 -11.03 15.11
N THR A 98 -6.09 -12.29 15.45
CA THR A 98 -6.33 -12.73 16.83
C THR A 98 -5.11 -13.39 17.47
N VAL A 99 -4.14 -13.82 16.66
CA VAL A 99 -2.92 -14.49 17.11
C VAL A 99 -1.69 -13.60 16.92
N ARG A 100 -0.73 -13.68 17.85
CA ARG A 100 0.53 -12.91 17.81
C ARG A 100 1.53 -13.58 16.88
N TRP A 101 2.39 -12.81 16.21
CA TRP A 101 3.48 -13.42 15.40
C TRP A 101 4.48 -14.25 16.23
N THR A 102 4.53 -14.03 17.55
CA THR A 102 5.33 -14.78 18.51
C THR A 102 4.63 -16.05 19.03
N ASP A 103 3.41 -16.35 18.58
CA ASP A 103 2.67 -17.52 19.02
C ASP A 103 3.29 -18.81 18.45
N GLU A 104 3.44 -19.80 19.32
CA GLU A 104 4.11 -21.05 19.00
C GLU A 104 3.36 -21.86 17.94
N THR A 105 2.03 -21.93 18.05
CA THR A 105 1.19 -22.69 17.11
C THR A 105 1.18 -22.03 15.75
N LEU A 106 1.10 -20.69 15.69
CA LEU A 106 1.18 -19.96 14.43
C LEU A 106 2.52 -20.18 13.72
N GLN A 107 3.62 -20.22 14.47
CA GLN A 107 4.97 -20.48 13.95
C GLN A 107 5.12 -21.92 13.45
N GLU A 108 4.57 -22.90 14.17
CA GLU A 108 4.53 -24.30 13.72
C GLU A 108 3.70 -24.46 12.43
N THR A 109 2.55 -23.77 12.35
CA THR A 109 1.71 -23.79 11.15
C THR A 109 2.43 -23.22 9.93
N VAL A 110 3.12 -22.08 10.05
CA VAL A 110 3.87 -21.52 8.91
C VAL A 110 5.01 -22.45 8.46
N CYS A 111 5.71 -23.08 9.41
CA CYS A 111 6.78 -24.03 9.11
C CYS A 111 6.25 -25.27 8.41
N LYS A 112 5.14 -25.85 8.91
CA LYS A 112 4.48 -26.99 8.27
C LYS A 112 4.07 -26.68 6.83
N HIS A 113 3.52 -25.50 6.60
CA HIS A 113 3.19 -25.06 5.25
C HIS A 113 4.43 -24.94 4.35
N ALA A 114 5.50 -24.32 4.84
CA ALA A 114 6.74 -24.17 4.09
C ALA A 114 7.38 -25.53 3.75
N LEU A 115 7.44 -26.46 4.71
CA LEU A 115 7.95 -27.83 4.50
C LEU A 115 7.12 -28.61 3.48
N SER A 116 5.80 -28.37 3.42
CA SER A 116 4.92 -29.05 2.47
C SER A 116 5.06 -28.58 1.01
N MET A 117 5.82 -27.51 0.74
CA MET A 117 5.91 -26.92 -0.59
C MET A 117 6.77 -27.73 -1.56
N SER A 118 7.82 -28.39 -1.08
CA SER A 118 8.77 -29.15 -1.88
C SER A 118 8.95 -30.55 -1.31
N GLU A 119 8.88 -31.57 -2.16
CA GLU A 119 9.18 -32.96 -1.82
C GLU A 119 10.64 -33.16 -1.37
N SER A 120 11.53 -32.23 -1.72
CA SER A 120 12.92 -32.25 -1.25
C SER A 120 13.10 -31.73 0.17
N SER A 121 12.07 -31.13 0.78
CA SER A 121 12.14 -30.69 2.18
C SER A 121 12.20 -31.88 3.12
N GLU A 122 13.00 -31.77 4.18
CA GLU A 122 13.16 -32.82 5.20
C GLU A 122 12.23 -32.49 6.37
N ALA A 123 10.98 -32.96 6.27
CA ALA A 123 9.93 -32.65 7.25
C ALA A 123 10.28 -33.09 8.68
N ASP A 124 10.94 -34.25 8.83
CA ASP A 124 11.35 -34.79 10.13
C ASP A 124 12.48 -33.97 10.78
N GLU A 125 13.30 -33.29 9.98
CA GLU A 125 14.37 -32.40 10.45
C GLU A 125 13.93 -30.93 10.49
N GLY A 126 12.71 -30.63 10.03
CA GLY A 126 12.21 -29.27 9.90
C GLY A 126 13.01 -28.40 8.93
N LEU A 127 13.68 -28.98 7.93
CA LEU A 127 14.54 -28.25 6.99
C LEU A 127 13.82 -27.98 5.66
N ILE A 128 13.55 -26.70 5.37
CA ILE A 128 12.87 -26.24 4.16
C ILE A 128 13.85 -26.16 2.99
N LYS A 129 13.60 -26.94 1.93
CA LYS A 129 14.44 -26.99 0.71
C LYS A 129 13.67 -26.58 -0.54
N ASP A 130 14.42 -26.13 -1.56
CA ASP A 130 13.96 -25.81 -2.92
C ASP A 130 12.67 -24.99 -2.99
N THR A 131 12.46 -24.07 -2.06
CA THR A 131 11.24 -23.27 -1.95
C THR A 131 11.56 -21.78 -2.08
N ILE A 132 10.64 -20.98 -2.62
CA ILE A 132 10.72 -19.51 -2.56
C ILE A 132 9.68 -19.03 -1.54
N LEU A 133 10.16 -18.51 -0.41
CA LEU A 133 9.31 -17.89 0.60
C LEU A 133 9.10 -16.42 0.23
N VAL A 134 7.84 -16.00 0.11
CA VAL A 134 7.46 -14.62 -0.18
C VAL A 134 6.66 -14.09 1.00
N THR A 135 7.22 -13.14 1.75
CA THR A 135 6.56 -12.61 2.95
C THR A 135 6.17 -11.15 2.78
N HIS A 136 5.00 -10.78 3.29
CA HIS A 136 4.57 -9.39 3.39
C HIS A 136 4.29 -9.02 4.84
N SER A 137 4.72 -7.83 5.25
CA SER A 137 4.37 -7.24 6.55
C SER A 137 4.65 -8.22 7.70
N MET A 138 3.68 -8.44 8.60
CA MET A 138 3.81 -9.36 9.74
C MET A 138 4.18 -10.79 9.33
N GLY A 139 3.89 -11.23 8.11
CA GLY A 139 4.30 -12.55 7.60
C GLY A 139 5.81 -12.77 7.66
N ALA A 140 6.60 -11.71 7.50
CA ALA A 140 8.06 -11.77 7.62
C ALA A 140 8.51 -12.05 9.06
N LEU A 141 7.82 -11.46 10.05
CA LEU A 141 8.08 -11.72 11.47
C LEU A 141 7.69 -13.14 11.87
N ILE A 142 6.58 -13.66 11.33
CA ILE A 142 6.12 -15.03 11.62
C ILE A 142 7.19 -16.03 11.16
N VAL A 143 7.68 -15.91 9.91
CA VAL A 143 8.76 -16.77 9.39
C VAL A 143 10.05 -16.57 10.17
N ALA A 144 10.48 -15.32 10.40
CA ALA A 144 11.70 -15.03 11.15
C ALA A 144 11.66 -15.60 12.58
N GLY A 145 10.53 -15.44 13.24
CA GLY A 145 10.27 -15.93 14.59
C GLY A 145 10.25 -17.45 14.66
N ALA A 146 9.59 -18.12 13.71
CA ALA A 146 9.53 -19.57 13.65
C ALA A 146 10.93 -20.18 13.50
N VAL A 147 11.77 -19.61 12.64
CA VAL A 147 13.17 -20.05 12.48
C VAL A 147 14.02 -19.70 13.69
N ALA A 148 13.82 -18.52 14.28
CA ALA A 148 14.54 -18.10 15.49
C ALA A 148 14.21 -18.98 16.71
N ASN A 149 13.01 -19.54 16.75
CA ASN A 149 12.52 -20.44 17.79
C ASN A 149 12.63 -21.93 17.39
N GLU A 150 13.43 -22.24 16.36
CA GLU A 150 13.78 -23.61 15.97
C GLU A 150 12.56 -24.48 15.57
N LYS A 151 11.48 -23.86 15.10
CA LYS A 151 10.30 -24.57 14.56
C LYS A 151 10.55 -25.14 13.17
N CYS A 152 11.44 -24.50 12.43
CA CYS A 152 12.01 -25.00 11.18
C CYS A 152 13.31 -24.25 10.88
N SER A 153 14.02 -24.69 9.85
CA SER A 153 15.25 -24.07 9.34
C SER A 153 15.19 -23.92 7.82
N ILE A 154 16.02 -23.02 7.29
CA ILE A 154 16.04 -22.65 5.87
C ILE A 154 17.36 -23.13 5.26
N ASP A 155 17.28 -24.04 4.29
CA ASP A 155 18.41 -24.50 3.51
C ASP A 155 18.87 -23.46 2.46
N ASN A 156 20.11 -23.60 1.97
CA ASN A 156 20.66 -22.72 0.94
C ASN A 156 19.91 -22.81 -0.42
N SER A 157 19.20 -23.91 -0.68
CA SER A 157 18.32 -24.05 -1.85
C SER A 157 17.03 -23.24 -1.74
N THR A 158 16.70 -22.71 -0.57
CA THR A 158 15.49 -21.90 -0.33
C THR A 158 15.82 -20.41 -0.43
N THR A 159 14.99 -19.66 -1.16
CA THR A 159 15.13 -18.21 -1.32
C THR A 159 14.04 -17.49 -0.55
N TRP A 160 14.39 -16.43 0.18
CA TRP A 160 13.41 -15.61 0.90
C TRP A 160 13.34 -14.19 0.33
N VAL A 161 12.19 -13.84 -0.22
CA VAL A 161 11.82 -12.50 -0.67
C VAL A 161 10.88 -11.86 0.37
N SER A 162 11.22 -10.68 0.87
CA SER A 162 10.42 -9.99 1.88
C SER A 162 9.95 -8.61 1.43
N MET A 163 8.76 -8.21 1.87
CA MET A 163 8.13 -6.96 1.47
C MET A 163 7.54 -6.25 2.70
N SER A 164 8.00 -5.02 2.96
CA SER A 164 7.44 -4.16 4.02
C SER A 164 7.40 -4.79 5.41
N ALA A 165 8.43 -5.56 5.76
CA ALA A 165 8.51 -6.29 7.03
C ALA A 165 8.66 -5.34 8.24
N PRO A 166 7.82 -5.39 9.28
CA PRO A 166 8.01 -4.56 10.48
C PRO A 166 9.06 -5.18 11.43
N MET A 167 10.33 -5.28 11.02
CA MET A 167 11.37 -5.96 11.83
C MET A 167 11.76 -5.21 13.12
N ASN A 168 11.37 -3.94 13.26
CA ASN A 168 11.42 -3.19 14.53
C ASN A 168 10.00 -2.90 15.06
N GLY A 169 8.97 -3.54 14.51
CA GLY A 169 7.58 -3.19 14.72
C GLY A 169 7.12 -1.96 13.93
N THR A 170 5.94 -1.46 14.25
CA THR A 170 5.30 -0.33 13.57
C THR A 170 4.71 0.65 14.57
N MET A 171 4.89 1.95 14.29
CA MET A 171 4.22 3.01 15.04
C MET A 171 2.70 3.03 14.83
N ALA A 172 2.19 2.40 13.76
CA ALA A 172 0.75 2.24 13.56
C ALA A 172 0.11 1.38 14.65
N SER A 173 0.81 0.34 15.12
CA SER A 173 0.35 -0.47 16.25
C SER A 173 0.28 0.35 17.53
N ASN A 174 1.30 1.18 17.81
CA ASN A 174 1.29 2.06 18.98
C ASN A 174 0.11 3.03 18.92
N TYR A 175 -0.08 3.70 17.77
CA TYR A 175 -1.18 4.65 17.56
C TYR A 175 -2.57 4.04 17.76
N VAL A 176 -2.81 2.85 17.21
CA VAL A 176 -4.12 2.17 17.35
C VAL A 176 -4.33 1.69 18.79
N GLN A 177 -3.26 1.30 19.49
CA GLN A 177 -3.33 0.96 20.91
C GLN A 177 -3.61 2.20 21.79
N ASP A 178 -2.97 3.34 21.53
CA ASP A 178 -3.25 4.62 22.20
C ASP A 178 -4.73 4.97 22.09
N ILE A 179 -5.32 4.88 20.89
CA ILE A 179 -6.76 5.15 20.69
C ILE A 179 -7.64 4.28 21.61
N CYS A 180 -7.30 3.01 21.79
CA CYS A 180 -8.10 2.07 22.58
C CYS A 180 -7.78 2.07 24.08
N THR A 181 -6.70 2.72 24.54
CA THR A 181 -6.31 2.73 25.97
C THR A 181 -6.27 4.12 26.60
N ASP A 182 -6.02 5.18 25.84
CA ASP A 182 -5.84 6.52 26.39
C ASP A 182 -7.19 7.17 26.69
N ASP A 183 -7.23 7.99 27.75
CA ASP A 183 -8.46 8.66 28.19
C ASP A 183 -8.78 9.91 27.37
N ASP A 184 -7.78 10.54 26.75
CA ASP A 184 -7.97 11.68 25.83
C ASP A 184 -8.70 11.26 24.54
N THR A 185 -8.71 9.97 24.21
CA THR A 185 -9.46 9.40 23.07
C THR A 185 -10.76 8.71 23.48
N GLN A 186 -11.23 8.89 24.73
CA GLN A 186 -12.36 8.15 25.31
C GLN A 186 -13.64 8.19 24.45
N ALA A 187 -13.96 9.33 23.82
CA ALA A 187 -15.10 9.43 22.92
C ALA A 187 -14.97 8.53 21.67
N PHE A 188 -13.78 8.46 21.07
CA PHE A 188 -13.48 7.58 19.95
C PHE A 188 -13.37 6.12 20.38
N ARG A 189 -12.76 5.86 21.55
CA ARG A 189 -12.65 4.54 22.18
C ARG A 189 -14.03 3.91 22.35
N ASN A 190 -15.00 4.64 22.89
CA ASN A 190 -16.36 4.12 23.11
C ASN A 190 -17.08 3.74 21.81
N ILE A 191 -16.92 4.56 20.75
CA ILE A 191 -17.48 4.26 19.42
C ILE A 191 -16.80 3.04 18.81
N LEU A 192 -15.46 2.95 18.89
CA LEU A 192 -14.71 1.84 18.33
C LEU A 192 -14.93 0.53 19.10
N THR A 193 -15.16 0.59 20.41
CA THR A 193 -15.59 -0.56 21.21
C THR A 193 -16.96 -1.07 20.75
N LEU A 194 -17.93 -0.17 20.50
CA LEU A 194 -19.24 -0.55 19.96
C LEU A 194 -19.14 -1.20 18.57
N LEU A 195 -18.19 -0.75 17.76
CA LEU A 195 -17.91 -1.28 16.42
C LEU A 195 -16.98 -2.52 16.43
N GLY A 196 -16.59 -3.03 17.60
CA GLY A 196 -15.69 -4.19 17.74
C GLY A 196 -14.27 -3.95 17.23
N LYS A 197 -13.84 -2.68 17.11
CA LYS A 197 -12.49 -2.27 16.72
C LYS A 197 -11.56 -2.09 17.92
N CYS A 198 -12.14 -1.88 19.10
CA CYS A 198 -11.46 -1.99 20.39
C CYS A 198 -12.06 -3.16 21.21
N PRO A 199 -11.25 -3.91 21.98
CA PRO A 199 -9.80 -3.78 22.11
C PRO A 199 -9.05 -4.25 20.87
N VAL A 200 -7.86 -3.69 20.64
CA VAL A 200 -6.99 -4.06 19.50
C VAL A 200 -6.68 -5.56 19.54
N GLY A 201 -6.77 -6.21 18.37
CA GLY A 201 -6.44 -7.64 18.20
C GLY A 201 -5.00 -7.98 18.57
N ALA A 202 -4.74 -9.24 18.94
CA ALA A 202 -3.41 -9.63 19.41
C ALA A 202 -2.34 -9.53 18.31
N GLY A 203 -2.71 -9.75 17.04
CA GLY A 203 -1.83 -9.59 15.89
C GLY A 203 -1.26 -8.17 15.81
N MET A 204 -2.14 -7.17 15.66
CA MET A 204 -1.75 -5.76 15.67
C MET A 204 -0.98 -5.36 16.94
N LYS A 205 -1.39 -5.82 18.14
CA LYS A 205 -0.62 -5.55 19.38
C LYS A 205 0.80 -6.11 19.35
N SER A 206 0.99 -7.28 18.74
CA SER A 206 2.28 -7.97 18.69
C SER A 206 3.30 -7.30 17.76
N ILE A 207 2.87 -6.37 16.91
CA ILE A 207 3.76 -5.60 16.03
C ILE A 207 4.02 -4.18 16.56
N ALA A 208 3.86 -3.94 17.87
CA ALA A 208 4.24 -2.70 18.53
C ALA A 208 5.71 -2.35 18.28
N TYR A 209 6.01 -1.06 18.13
CA TYR A 209 7.36 -0.59 17.85
C TYR A 209 8.31 -0.93 18.99
N MET A 210 9.45 -1.54 18.66
CA MET A 210 10.48 -1.95 19.60
C MET A 210 10.93 -0.75 20.47
N GLY A 211 10.98 -0.96 21.78
CA GLY A 211 11.31 0.10 22.75
C GLY A 211 10.21 1.15 22.97
N GLY A 212 9.08 1.09 22.25
CA GLY A 212 7.94 1.97 22.45
C GLY A 212 7.03 1.56 23.62
N LYS A 213 6.06 2.43 23.95
CA LYS A 213 5.10 2.31 25.08
C LYS A 213 4.45 0.92 25.21
N TYR A 214 4.13 0.27 24.09
CA TYR A 214 3.41 -1.01 24.05
C TYR A 214 4.30 -2.23 23.81
N SER A 215 5.62 -2.06 23.67
CA SER A 215 6.53 -3.18 23.48
C SER A 215 7.06 -3.68 24.83
N THR A 216 6.96 -4.99 25.05
CA THR A 216 7.51 -5.64 26.24
C THR A 216 8.96 -6.04 26.01
N MET A 217 9.69 -6.32 27.09
CA MET A 217 11.07 -6.82 27.00
C MET A 217 11.14 -8.18 26.27
N ALA A 218 10.12 -9.02 26.42
CA ALA A 218 9.99 -10.28 25.68
C ALA A 218 9.79 -10.04 24.18
N LEU A 219 8.92 -9.09 23.81
CA LEU A 219 8.70 -8.72 22.40
C LEU A 219 9.97 -8.11 21.79
N ASN A 220 10.69 -7.25 22.52
CA ASN A 220 11.98 -6.71 22.08
C ASN A 220 12.99 -7.83 21.84
N LYS A 221 13.10 -8.82 22.73
CA LYS A 221 14.00 -9.97 22.55
C LYS A 221 13.61 -10.78 21.31
N ALA A 222 12.31 -10.98 21.07
CA ALA A 222 11.81 -11.68 19.89
C ALA A 222 12.21 -10.96 18.59
N TYR A 223 12.07 -9.63 18.53
CA TYR A 223 12.52 -8.84 17.36
C TYR A 223 14.02 -8.98 17.12
N VAL A 224 14.87 -8.90 18.15
CA VAL A 224 16.33 -9.07 17.99
C VAL A 224 16.66 -10.44 17.38
N ALA A 225 15.98 -11.49 17.85
CA ALA A 225 16.16 -12.83 17.31
C ALA A 225 15.67 -12.94 15.85
N ALA A 226 14.48 -12.41 15.56
CA ALA A 226 13.92 -12.35 14.21
C ALA A 226 14.81 -11.56 13.23
N GLN A 227 15.34 -10.40 13.62
CA GLN A 227 16.27 -9.60 12.82
C GLN A 227 17.58 -10.34 12.51
N LYS A 228 18.08 -11.17 13.44
CA LYS A 228 19.26 -12.01 13.21
C LYS A 228 18.99 -13.05 12.12
N VAL A 229 17.84 -13.72 12.19
CA VAL A 229 17.39 -14.66 11.16
C VAL A 229 17.19 -13.95 9.83
N TYR A 230 16.46 -12.83 9.84
CA TYR A 230 16.16 -12.04 8.65
C TYR A 230 17.42 -11.65 7.90
N ARG A 231 18.40 -11.02 8.57
CA ARG A 231 19.69 -10.63 7.96
C ARG A 231 20.51 -11.82 7.44
N LYS A 232 20.35 -13.00 8.03
CA LYS A 232 21.08 -14.22 7.61
C LYS A 232 20.47 -14.86 6.37
N HIS A 233 19.14 -14.85 6.25
CA HIS A 233 18.42 -15.69 5.28
C HIS A 233 17.66 -14.91 4.21
N VAL A 234 17.34 -13.62 4.42
CA VAL A 234 16.65 -12.82 3.41
C VAL A 234 17.55 -12.65 2.18
N SER A 235 17.03 -13.05 1.03
CA SER A 235 17.76 -13.03 -0.25
C SER A 235 17.45 -11.78 -1.06
N ALA A 236 16.26 -11.21 -0.87
CA ALA A 236 15.79 -9.97 -1.47
C ALA A 236 14.77 -9.30 -0.56
N ALA A 237 14.76 -7.97 -0.52
CA ALA A 237 13.77 -7.20 0.23
C ALA A 237 13.30 -5.97 -0.54
N MET A 238 11.98 -5.78 -0.59
CA MET A 238 11.35 -4.53 -1.02
C MET A 238 10.88 -3.77 0.21
N CYS A 239 11.50 -2.62 0.44
CA CYS A 239 11.10 -1.68 1.48
C CYS A 239 10.61 -0.38 0.82
N SER A 240 9.85 0.44 1.54
CA SER A 240 9.49 1.77 1.03
C SER A 240 9.92 2.87 1.97
N ASN A 241 10.31 3.99 1.38
CA ASN A 241 10.58 5.24 2.09
C ASN A 241 9.58 6.34 1.69
N ASP A 242 8.42 5.98 1.15
CA ASP A 242 7.32 6.90 0.89
C ASP A 242 5.96 6.19 0.99
N ASP A 243 4.93 6.92 1.40
CA ASP A 243 3.63 6.38 1.85
C ASP A 243 2.54 6.46 0.80
N ILE A 244 2.93 6.68 -0.46
CA ILE A 244 1.97 6.89 -1.51
C ILE A 244 2.28 5.99 -2.68
N GLY A 245 1.66 4.82 -2.59
CA GLY A 245 1.63 3.90 -3.70
C GLY A 245 0.54 4.27 -4.71
N THR A 246 -0.06 3.26 -5.30
CA THR A 246 -1.09 3.32 -6.33
C THR A 246 -2.31 4.11 -5.85
N VAL A 247 -3.01 4.79 -6.78
CA VAL A 247 -4.29 5.44 -6.46
C VAL A 247 -5.36 4.37 -6.27
N SER A 248 -5.47 3.86 -5.05
CA SER A 248 -6.51 2.94 -4.60
C SER A 248 -7.33 3.55 -3.46
N ILE A 249 -8.45 2.93 -3.12
CA ILE A 249 -9.31 3.37 -1.99
C ILE A 249 -8.53 3.33 -0.67
N ASP A 250 -7.63 2.35 -0.56
CA ASP A 250 -6.71 2.15 0.56
C ASP A 250 -5.69 3.29 0.69
N GLN A 251 -5.28 3.92 -0.42
CA GLN A 251 -4.41 5.08 -0.37
C GLN A 251 -5.01 6.22 0.48
N THR A 252 -6.33 6.38 0.51
CA THR A 252 -6.96 7.45 1.31
C THR A 252 -6.95 7.13 2.81
N SER A 253 -7.17 5.87 3.20
CA SER A 253 -7.06 5.43 4.58
C SER A 253 -5.60 5.42 5.05
N TYR A 254 -4.66 4.90 4.27
CA TYR A 254 -3.23 4.89 4.61
C TYR A 254 -2.60 6.30 4.62
N LEU A 255 -2.97 7.20 3.70
CA LEU A 255 -2.55 8.60 3.79
C LEU A 255 -3.14 9.31 5.03
N TYR A 256 -4.36 8.95 5.43
CA TYR A 256 -4.95 9.48 6.66
C TYR A 256 -4.20 8.94 7.89
N LEU A 257 -4.01 7.62 8.00
CA LEU A 257 -3.27 6.98 9.08
C LEU A 257 -1.82 7.46 9.14
N GLY A 258 -1.06 7.41 8.04
CA GLY A 258 0.32 7.91 7.96
C GLY A 258 0.44 9.40 8.26
N SER A 259 -0.62 10.20 8.02
CA SER A 259 -0.64 11.60 8.43
C SER A 259 -0.89 11.83 9.92
N LYS A 260 -1.43 10.84 10.64
CA LYS A 260 -1.78 10.91 12.06
C LYS A 260 -0.78 10.18 12.95
N ILE A 261 -0.16 9.12 12.43
CA ILE A 261 0.88 8.35 13.11
C ILE A 261 2.18 9.16 13.07
N GLU A 262 2.78 9.35 14.24
CA GLU A 262 4.11 9.94 14.35
C GLU A 262 5.17 8.85 14.15
N HIS A 263 5.59 8.66 12.90
CA HIS A 263 6.59 7.65 12.54
C HIS A 263 8.03 8.02 12.98
N GLY A 264 8.26 9.25 13.45
CA GLY A 264 9.60 9.78 13.75
C GLY A 264 10.47 10.09 12.52
N THR A 265 10.02 9.70 11.33
CA THR A 265 10.68 9.92 10.04
C THR A 265 9.62 10.14 8.94
N ASN A 266 10.03 10.69 7.80
CA ASN A 266 9.22 10.76 6.58
C ASN A 266 9.38 9.52 5.68
N GLU A 267 10.32 8.63 6.02
CA GLU A 267 10.65 7.45 5.25
C GLU A 267 9.87 6.24 5.75
N HIS A 268 8.64 6.10 5.26
CA HIS A 268 7.75 5.01 5.64
C HIS A 268 6.75 4.71 4.54
N ASP A 269 6.22 3.49 4.53
CA ASP A 269 5.16 3.06 3.60
C ASP A 269 3.73 3.42 4.08
N GLY A 270 3.63 4.15 5.19
CA GLY A 270 2.36 4.53 5.84
C GLY A 270 2.01 3.66 7.05
N MET A 271 2.73 2.55 7.24
CA MET A 271 2.65 1.67 8.41
C MET A 271 4.05 1.42 8.98
N VAL A 272 4.99 1.01 8.14
CA VAL A 272 6.33 0.56 8.50
C VAL A 272 7.36 1.57 8.01
N THR A 273 8.30 1.95 8.89
CA THR A 273 9.41 2.82 8.51
C THR A 273 10.41 2.05 7.65
N PHE A 274 11.11 2.75 6.77
CA PHE A 274 12.18 2.15 5.97
C PHE A 274 13.21 1.45 6.85
N GLU A 275 13.58 2.06 7.99
CA GLU A 275 14.47 1.46 8.98
C GLU A 275 13.93 0.13 9.54
N SER A 276 12.66 0.10 9.95
CA SER A 276 12.02 -1.12 10.46
C SER A 276 11.97 -2.19 9.36
N CYS A 277 11.73 -1.82 8.11
CA CYS A 277 11.75 -2.74 6.98
C CYS A 277 13.10 -3.39 6.71
N ARG A 278 14.19 -2.63 6.85
CA ARG A 278 15.54 -3.15 6.63
C ARG A 278 15.95 -4.20 7.65
N GLY A 279 15.34 -4.24 8.84
CA GLY A 279 15.67 -5.21 9.88
C GLY A 279 17.15 -5.24 10.25
N GLY A 280 17.81 -4.08 10.16
CA GLY A 280 19.24 -3.92 10.41
C GLY A 280 20.18 -4.23 9.23
N LEU A 281 19.65 -4.48 8.02
CA LEU A 281 20.46 -4.43 6.80
C LEU A 281 20.94 -3.00 6.53
N PRO A 282 22.20 -2.79 6.09
CA PRO A 282 22.71 -1.46 5.76
C PRO A 282 21.87 -0.78 4.67
N GLU A 283 21.60 0.51 4.83
CA GLU A 283 20.90 1.30 3.82
C GLU A 283 21.62 1.29 2.47
N THR A 284 22.95 1.25 2.47
CA THR A 284 23.79 1.20 1.26
C THR A 284 23.60 -0.06 0.42
N GLN A 285 22.93 -1.10 0.94
CA GLN A 285 22.58 -2.28 0.14
C GLN A 285 21.35 -2.03 -0.73
N PHE A 286 20.53 -1.02 -0.41
CA PHE A 286 19.29 -0.77 -1.10
C PHE A 286 19.46 0.32 -2.18
N SER A 287 18.81 0.11 -3.32
CA SER A 287 18.74 1.08 -4.42
C SER A 287 17.29 1.40 -4.77
N ASP A 288 17.07 2.43 -5.59
CA ASP A 288 15.76 2.78 -6.14
C ASP A 288 15.45 2.07 -7.47
N SER A 289 16.25 1.06 -7.86
CA SER A 289 16.02 0.21 -9.02
C SER A 289 15.22 -1.04 -8.64
N TYR A 290 14.13 -1.29 -9.35
CA TYR A 290 13.30 -2.49 -9.15
C TYR A 290 13.99 -3.79 -9.60
N GLU A 291 15.12 -3.68 -10.31
CA GLU A 291 15.91 -4.83 -10.76
C GLU A 291 16.86 -5.34 -9.66
N ASP A 292 17.11 -4.54 -8.63
CA ASP A 292 18.01 -4.88 -7.54
C ASP A 292 17.31 -5.72 -6.47
N ARG A 293 18.08 -6.64 -5.87
CA ARG A 293 17.58 -7.55 -4.82
C ARG A 293 17.07 -6.80 -3.58
N PHE A 294 17.64 -5.64 -3.29
CA PHE A 294 17.26 -4.79 -2.18
C PHE A 294 16.75 -3.48 -2.75
N TYR A 295 15.44 -3.37 -2.86
CA TYR A 295 14.76 -2.27 -3.55
C TYR A 295 14.08 -1.35 -2.54
N VAL A 296 14.36 -0.06 -2.65
CA VAL A 296 13.60 1.02 -1.99
C VAL A 296 12.54 1.53 -2.95
N SER A 297 11.32 1.07 -2.74
CA SER A 297 10.15 1.53 -3.46
C SER A 297 9.60 2.84 -2.87
N LYS A 298 8.64 3.43 -3.59
CA LYS A 298 7.81 4.54 -3.11
C LYS A 298 6.37 4.10 -2.80
N CYS A 299 6.14 2.79 -2.73
CA CYS A 299 4.82 2.20 -2.55
C CYS A 299 4.32 2.35 -1.10
N ASN A 300 3.01 2.56 -0.95
CA ASN A 300 2.39 2.40 0.36
C ASN A 300 2.38 0.92 0.79
N HIS A 301 2.08 0.68 2.07
CA HIS A 301 2.15 -0.66 2.66
C HIS A 301 1.31 -1.70 1.93
N ALA A 302 0.11 -1.37 1.46
CA ALA A 302 -0.77 -2.30 0.75
C ALA A 302 -0.28 -2.59 -0.68
N ASP A 303 0.27 -1.60 -1.37
CA ASP A 303 0.75 -1.79 -2.74
C ASP A 303 2.00 -2.65 -2.83
N THR A 304 2.78 -2.74 -1.75
CA THR A 304 3.88 -3.71 -1.66
C THR A 304 3.41 -5.18 -1.63
N ALA A 305 2.11 -5.43 -1.45
CA ALA A 305 1.51 -6.76 -1.60
C ALA A 305 0.94 -7.01 -3.00
N PHE A 306 1.15 -6.09 -3.95
CA PHE A 306 0.70 -6.16 -5.35
C PHE A 306 -0.83 -6.21 -5.56
N LEU A 307 -1.63 -5.93 -4.52
CA LEU A 307 -3.10 -6.01 -4.57
C LEU A 307 -3.74 -5.21 -5.72
N HIS A 308 -3.09 -4.14 -6.15
CA HIS A 308 -3.60 -3.21 -7.16
C HIS A 308 -2.84 -3.23 -8.49
N GLY A 309 -1.91 -4.20 -8.68
CA GLY A 309 -1.01 -4.25 -9.83
C GLY A 309 0.01 -3.09 -9.87
N ASP A 310 0.70 -2.94 -11.00
CA ASP A 310 1.61 -1.81 -11.20
C ASP A 310 0.84 -0.49 -11.20
N SER A 311 1.34 0.49 -10.44
CA SER A 311 0.81 1.84 -10.58
C SER A 311 1.27 2.40 -11.92
N TYR A 312 0.30 2.67 -12.80
CA TYR A 312 0.50 3.54 -13.96
C TYR A 312 0.79 5.01 -13.56
N PHE A 313 0.84 5.32 -12.26
CA PHE A 313 1.38 6.56 -11.73
C PHE A 313 2.78 6.32 -11.17
N ARG A 314 3.82 6.75 -11.90
CA ARG A 314 5.07 7.20 -11.25
C ARG A 314 5.30 8.68 -11.57
N ASP A 315 5.77 9.34 -10.52
CA ASP A 315 6.18 10.75 -10.32
C ASP A 315 5.21 11.70 -9.60
N THR A 316 3.94 11.36 -9.40
CA THR A 316 3.02 12.27 -8.70
C THR A 316 2.08 11.62 -7.70
N ILE A 317 2.58 11.56 -6.49
CA ILE A 317 1.82 11.49 -5.26
C ILE A 317 0.99 12.76 -5.16
N LYS A 318 -0.35 12.61 -5.17
CA LYS A 318 -1.33 13.71 -5.29
C LYS A 318 -0.72 14.85 -6.09
N PRO A 319 -0.77 14.84 -7.44
CA PRO A 319 -0.73 16.12 -8.09
C PRO A 319 -1.82 16.92 -7.37
N SER A 320 -1.51 18.10 -6.85
CA SER A 320 -2.59 19.07 -6.78
C SER A 320 -3.04 19.13 -8.23
N TYR A 321 -4.08 18.40 -8.59
CA TYR A 321 -4.66 18.35 -9.90
C TYR A 321 -6.03 18.93 -9.79
N VAL A 322 -6.51 19.43 -10.91
CA VAL A 322 -7.89 19.81 -11.06
C VAL A 322 -8.53 18.81 -12.00
N VAL A 323 -9.70 18.30 -11.61
CA VAL A 323 -10.56 17.56 -12.53
C VAL A 323 -11.10 18.59 -13.52
N LYS A 324 -10.62 18.53 -14.76
CA LYS A 324 -11.10 19.41 -15.84
C LYS A 324 -12.37 18.88 -16.46
N LYS A 325 -12.54 17.57 -16.50
CA LYS A 325 -13.69 16.90 -17.09
C LYS A 325 -14.05 15.66 -16.28
N SER A 326 -15.33 15.39 -16.11
CA SER A 326 -15.84 14.12 -15.57
C SER A 326 -17.07 13.71 -16.34
N GLU A 327 -17.06 12.51 -16.92
CA GLU A 327 -18.14 11.98 -17.76
C GLU A 327 -18.43 10.53 -17.39
N LEU A 328 -19.63 10.07 -17.77
CA LEU A 328 -20.04 8.67 -17.67
C LEU A 328 -20.14 8.06 -19.06
N SER A 329 -19.67 6.84 -19.21
CA SER A 329 -19.77 6.05 -20.44
C SER A 329 -20.03 4.59 -20.09
N PRO A 330 -20.54 3.76 -21.01
CA PRO A 330 -20.60 2.31 -20.79
C PRO A 330 -19.25 1.76 -20.36
N CYS A 331 -19.23 0.87 -19.36
CA CYS A 331 -18.01 0.32 -18.82
C CYS A 331 -17.39 -0.69 -19.81
N SER A 332 -16.11 -0.50 -20.11
CA SER A 332 -15.31 -1.43 -20.89
C SER A 332 -14.10 -1.97 -20.11
N LEU A 333 -14.09 -1.76 -18.78
CA LEU A 333 -12.91 -2.02 -17.92
C LEU A 333 -12.95 -3.35 -17.19
N CYS A 334 -14.15 -3.90 -16.96
CA CYS A 334 -14.30 -5.17 -16.27
C CYS A 334 -15.16 -6.11 -17.11
N THR A 335 -15.00 -7.41 -16.85
CA THR A 335 -15.69 -8.50 -17.55
C THR A 335 -17.09 -8.79 -17.00
N GLU A 336 -17.66 -7.86 -16.22
CA GLU A 336 -18.95 -8.01 -15.57
C GLU A 336 -20.07 -7.98 -16.64
N PRO A 337 -20.89 -9.04 -16.76
CA PRO A 337 -21.88 -9.16 -17.83
C PRO A 337 -23.06 -8.19 -17.70
N THR A 338 -23.30 -7.64 -16.50
CA THR A 338 -24.38 -6.67 -16.30
C THR A 338 -24.01 -5.30 -16.86
N PRO A 339 -24.84 -4.65 -17.70
CA PRO A 339 -24.55 -3.31 -18.20
C PRO A 339 -24.44 -2.27 -17.08
N HIS A 340 -23.32 -1.58 -17.03
CA HIS A 340 -23.07 -0.51 -16.06
C HIS A 340 -22.13 0.54 -16.65
N ASN A 341 -22.00 1.67 -15.95
CA ASN A 341 -21.19 2.78 -16.41
C ASN A 341 -19.80 2.77 -15.78
N MET A 342 -18.83 3.33 -16.50
CA MET A 342 -17.57 3.80 -15.97
C MET A 342 -17.53 5.33 -15.98
N ARG A 343 -16.83 5.91 -15.02
CA ARG A 343 -16.58 7.34 -14.89
C ARG A 343 -15.20 7.69 -15.43
N THR A 344 -15.15 8.45 -16.51
CA THR A 344 -13.91 8.99 -17.05
C THR A 344 -13.67 10.40 -16.50
N ARG A 345 -12.50 10.67 -15.92
CA ARG A 345 -12.07 12.01 -15.50
C ARG A 345 -10.76 12.39 -16.18
N LEU A 346 -10.68 13.65 -16.61
CA LEU A 346 -9.44 14.26 -17.11
C LEU A 346 -8.87 15.18 -16.05
N LEU A 347 -7.58 14.98 -15.75
CA LEU A 347 -6.84 15.63 -14.68
C LEU A 347 -5.77 16.53 -15.27
N HIS A 348 -5.64 17.75 -14.75
CA HIS A 348 -4.56 18.67 -15.10
C HIS A 348 -3.74 19.01 -13.86
N CYS A 349 -2.43 19.14 -14.03
CA CYS A 349 -1.54 19.54 -12.96
C CYS A 349 -1.79 21.00 -12.48
N LYS A 350 -1.77 21.18 -11.15
CA LYS A 350 -1.83 22.44 -10.38
C LYS A 350 -0.66 22.53 -9.39
N CYS A 351 0.38 21.71 -9.58
CA CYS A 351 1.51 21.56 -8.64
C CYS A 351 2.27 22.87 -8.46
N LYS A 352 2.51 23.28 -7.20
CA LYS A 352 3.21 24.53 -6.89
C LYS A 352 4.63 24.56 -7.46
N ALA A 353 5.32 23.43 -7.47
CA ALA A 353 6.66 23.33 -8.05
C ALA A 353 6.63 23.55 -9.58
N CYS A 354 5.66 22.94 -10.26
CA CYS A 354 5.41 23.13 -11.68
C CYS A 354 5.04 24.59 -11.99
N LYS A 355 4.25 25.21 -11.11
CA LYS A 355 3.89 26.62 -11.20
C LYS A 355 5.07 27.55 -10.87
N ALA A 356 6.04 27.11 -10.08
CA ALA A 356 7.25 27.86 -9.80
C ALA A 356 8.22 27.82 -10.99
N VAL A 357 8.38 26.65 -11.62
CA VAL A 357 9.21 26.50 -12.83
C VAL A 357 8.57 27.16 -14.04
N ALA A 358 7.24 27.08 -14.17
CA ALA A 358 6.49 27.72 -15.25
C ALA A 358 5.32 28.56 -14.70
N PRO A 359 5.58 29.80 -14.23
CA PRO A 359 4.54 30.65 -13.62
C PRO A 359 3.43 31.05 -14.57
N TYR A 360 3.73 31.16 -15.86
CA TYR A 360 2.79 31.67 -16.87
C TYR A 360 2.29 30.60 -17.84
N ALA A 361 2.83 29.38 -17.78
CA ALA A 361 2.39 28.26 -18.61
C ALA A 361 1.65 27.20 -17.79
N SER A 362 0.75 26.46 -18.45
CA SER A 362 0.17 25.27 -17.87
C SER A 362 1.18 24.12 -17.95
N CYS A 363 1.25 23.31 -16.89
CA CYS A 363 2.06 22.11 -16.91
C CYS A 363 1.56 21.16 -18.03
N PRO A 364 2.44 20.63 -18.90
CA PRO A 364 2.07 19.75 -20.01
C PRO A 364 1.44 18.44 -19.56
N TRP A 365 1.80 17.95 -18.37
CA TRP A 365 1.20 16.75 -17.77
C TRP A 365 -0.33 16.82 -17.68
N LYS A 366 -0.96 15.75 -18.15
CA LYS A 366 -2.38 15.46 -18.03
C LYS A 366 -2.56 14.01 -17.62
N GLY A 367 -3.54 13.75 -16.75
CA GLY A 367 -3.98 12.40 -16.39
C GLY A 367 -5.38 12.12 -16.92
N LYS A 368 -5.69 10.86 -17.16
CA LYS A 368 -7.05 10.37 -17.42
C LYS A 368 -7.30 9.16 -16.52
N THR A 369 -8.38 9.20 -15.72
CA THR A 369 -8.80 8.08 -14.89
C THR A 369 -10.15 7.57 -15.39
N GLN A 370 -10.31 6.28 -15.57
CA GLN A 370 -11.55 5.61 -15.95
C GLN A 370 -11.90 4.64 -14.83
N THR A 371 -13.00 4.85 -14.13
CA THR A 371 -13.39 4.06 -12.96
C THR A 371 -14.70 3.35 -13.23
N CYS A 372 -14.72 2.03 -13.24
CA CYS A 372 -15.95 1.26 -13.22
C CYS A 372 -16.77 1.62 -11.98
N ILE A 373 -18.06 1.96 -12.15
CA ILE A 373 -18.92 2.35 -11.01
C ILE A 373 -19.37 1.14 -10.19
N LEU A 374 -19.38 -0.05 -10.79
CA LEU A 374 -19.88 -1.27 -10.16
C LEU A 374 -18.79 -2.02 -9.40
N SER A 375 -17.68 -2.33 -10.07
CA SER A 375 -16.57 -3.11 -9.50
C SER A 375 -15.43 -2.25 -8.95
N ASN A 376 -15.51 -0.92 -9.09
CA ASN A 376 -14.44 0.03 -8.75
C ASN A 376 -13.09 -0.23 -9.44
N VAL A 377 -13.04 -1.07 -10.47
CA VAL A 377 -11.86 -1.26 -11.32
C VAL A 377 -11.50 0.06 -11.98
N VAL A 378 -10.23 0.48 -11.87
CA VAL A 378 -9.74 1.74 -12.42
C VAL A 378 -8.69 1.49 -13.49
N SER A 379 -8.83 2.15 -14.64
CA SER A 379 -7.80 2.26 -15.68
C SER A 379 -7.34 3.71 -15.79
N ILE A 380 -6.04 3.92 -15.97
CA ILE A 380 -5.42 5.23 -15.88
C ILE A 380 -4.41 5.39 -17.01
N SER A 381 -4.37 6.59 -17.59
CA SER A 381 -3.40 6.96 -18.63
C SER A 381 -2.87 8.36 -18.41
N GLU A 382 -1.61 8.59 -18.76
CA GLU A 382 -0.93 9.87 -18.64
C GLU A 382 -0.49 10.40 -20.01
N PHE A 383 -0.46 11.72 -20.14
CA PHE A 383 -0.02 12.41 -21.34
C PHE A 383 0.87 13.59 -20.97
N GLY A 384 2.07 13.63 -21.54
CA GLY A 384 3.06 14.69 -21.30
C GLY A 384 3.78 14.56 -19.95
N GLN A 385 4.75 15.44 -19.72
CA GLN A 385 5.60 15.42 -18.52
C GLN A 385 5.38 16.65 -17.63
N HIS A 386 5.72 16.50 -16.34
CA HIS A 386 5.81 17.64 -15.43
C HIS A 386 7.01 18.52 -15.79
N VAL A 387 6.85 19.85 -15.69
CA VAL A 387 7.93 20.80 -15.97
C VAL A 387 8.97 20.92 -14.85
N SER A 388 8.60 20.51 -13.64
CA SER A 388 9.49 20.54 -12.47
C SER A 388 9.86 19.12 -12.08
N PRO A 389 11.17 18.78 -11.99
CA PRO A 389 11.61 17.53 -11.37
C PRO A 389 11.56 17.61 -9.83
N LEU A 390 11.44 18.82 -9.27
CA LEU A 390 11.40 19.06 -7.83
C LEU A 390 9.99 18.89 -7.27
N ARG A 391 9.89 18.17 -6.15
CA ARG A 391 8.67 18.00 -5.36
C ARG A 391 8.36 19.31 -4.60
N PRO A 392 7.08 19.73 -4.45
CA PRO A 392 6.76 20.76 -3.48
C PRO A 392 7.17 20.27 -2.08
N PRO A 393 7.85 21.07 -1.26
CA PRO A 393 8.19 20.66 0.10
C PRO A 393 6.92 20.27 0.87
N ARG A 394 6.97 19.12 1.57
CA ARG A 394 5.91 18.75 2.54
C ARG A 394 5.78 19.93 3.50
N ARG A 395 4.55 20.39 3.75
CA ARG A 395 4.33 21.53 4.65
C ARG A 395 4.96 21.20 6.02
N PRO A 396 5.79 22.08 6.59
CA PRO A 396 6.34 21.87 7.93
C PRO A 396 5.20 21.64 8.92
N ARG A 397 5.33 20.59 9.73
CA ARG A 397 4.37 20.26 10.81
C ARG A 397 5.03 20.56 12.15
N LEU A 398 4.22 20.96 13.12
CA LEU A 398 4.67 21.15 14.50
C LEU A 398 5.04 19.79 15.10
N THR A 399 6.17 19.72 15.82
CA THR A 399 6.52 18.58 16.68
C THR A 399 5.58 18.51 17.90
N GLU A 400 5.52 17.38 18.61
CA GLU A 400 4.68 17.30 19.81
C GLU A 400 5.07 18.31 20.90
N GLU A 401 6.36 18.62 21.03
CA GLU A 401 6.85 19.65 21.95
C GLU A 401 6.36 21.05 21.55
N MET A 402 6.37 21.35 20.25
CA MET A 402 5.80 22.59 19.71
C MET A 402 4.29 22.64 19.90
N LYS A 403 3.57 21.52 19.72
CA LYS A 403 2.12 21.45 19.96
C LYS A 403 1.78 21.61 21.44
N ALA A 404 2.55 21.00 22.34
CA ALA A 404 2.39 21.17 23.78
C ALA A 404 2.61 22.64 24.17
N PHE A 405 3.65 23.27 23.64
CA PHE A 405 3.89 24.70 23.83
C PHE A 405 2.78 25.59 23.23
N VAL A 406 2.24 25.24 22.06
CA VAL A 406 1.10 25.94 21.47
C VAL A 406 -0.13 25.83 22.35
N ARG A 407 -0.46 24.62 22.84
CA ARG A 407 -1.59 24.40 23.74
C ARG A 407 -1.44 25.21 25.03
N ASP A 408 -0.24 25.21 25.62
CA ASP A 408 0.09 26.01 26.80
C ASP A 408 -0.12 27.50 26.54
N MET A 409 0.41 28.04 25.44
CA MET A 409 0.20 29.43 25.03
C MET A 409 -1.28 29.76 24.74
N CYS A 410 -2.05 28.81 24.21
CA CYS A 410 -3.49 28.97 24.01
C CYS A 410 -4.25 29.06 25.33
N THR A 411 -3.80 28.40 26.42
CA THR A 411 -4.46 28.52 27.73
C THR A 411 -4.44 29.96 28.27
N TYR A 412 -3.48 30.78 27.81
CA TYR A 412 -3.35 32.19 28.16
C TYR A 412 -3.93 33.15 27.11
N ASN A 413 -4.77 32.66 26.18
CA ASN A 413 -5.42 33.45 25.11
C ASN A 413 -4.44 34.23 24.21
N HIS A 414 -3.22 33.73 24.01
CA HIS A 414 -2.30 34.35 23.07
C HIS A 414 -2.84 34.26 21.64
N ASN A 415 -2.77 35.36 20.90
CA ASN A 415 -3.16 35.36 19.50
C ASN A 415 -2.20 34.50 18.64
N PRO A 416 -2.64 34.00 17.48
CA PRO A 416 -1.85 33.09 16.63
C PRO A 416 -0.46 33.61 16.23
N MET A 417 -0.29 34.93 16.12
CA MET A 417 0.98 35.56 15.76
C MET A 417 1.97 35.60 16.93
N ASN A 418 1.47 35.72 18.17
CA ASN A 418 2.29 35.61 19.38
C ASN A 418 2.73 34.16 19.64
N ILE A 419 1.87 33.20 19.31
CA ILE A 419 2.17 31.76 19.37
C ILE A 419 3.27 31.40 18.35
N ASP A 420 3.13 31.88 17.11
CA ASP A 420 4.10 31.69 16.03
C ASP A 420 5.50 32.24 16.41
N ASN A 421 5.56 33.49 16.89
CA ASN A 421 6.79 34.11 17.39
C ASN A 421 7.37 33.38 18.62
N GLY A 422 6.50 32.85 19.50
CA GLY A 422 6.91 32.08 20.66
C GLY A 422 7.62 30.78 20.28
N ILE A 423 7.13 30.08 19.26
CA ILE A 423 7.75 28.85 18.75
C ILE A 423 9.09 29.14 18.10
N ALA A 424 9.16 30.14 17.22
CA ALA A 424 10.40 30.52 16.55
C ALA A 424 11.52 30.81 17.57
N ARG A 425 11.18 31.51 18.67
CA ARG A 425 12.12 31.83 19.76
C ARG A 425 12.48 30.63 20.63
N ARG A 426 11.48 29.83 21.06
CA ARG A 426 11.70 28.72 21.99
C ARG A 426 12.44 27.56 21.36
N PHE A 427 12.14 27.26 20.10
CA PHE A 427 12.67 26.09 19.39
C PHE A 427 13.72 26.44 18.34
N GLN A 428 14.13 27.72 18.25
CA GLN A 428 15.14 28.22 17.31
C GLN A 428 14.85 27.83 15.85
N VAL A 429 13.57 27.84 15.47
CA VAL A 429 13.12 27.43 14.13
C VAL A 429 13.28 28.60 13.17
N ALA A 430 13.93 28.35 12.02
CA ALA A 430 14.06 29.36 10.97
C ALA A 430 12.69 29.70 10.36
N GLU A 431 12.48 30.96 10.00
CA GLU A 431 11.20 31.47 9.45
C GLU A 431 10.74 30.70 8.20
N ALA A 432 11.70 30.26 7.36
CA ALA A 432 11.43 29.45 6.16
C ALA A 432 10.86 28.05 6.46
N THR A 433 11.01 27.56 7.69
CA THR A 433 10.51 26.26 8.17
C THR A 433 9.28 26.37 9.07
N MET A 434 8.79 27.60 9.31
CA MET A 434 7.60 27.81 10.15
C MET A 434 6.31 27.41 9.41
N PRO A 435 5.38 26.69 10.08
CA PRO A 435 4.07 26.41 9.51
C PRO A 435 3.26 27.70 9.30
N THR A 436 2.37 27.74 8.31
CA THR A 436 1.54 28.93 8.04
C THR A 436 0.66 29.29 9.24
N LEU A 437 0.42 30.58 9.48
CA LEU A 437 -0.39 31.10 10.60
C LEU A 437 -1.76 30.39 10.80
N ALA A 438 -2.35 29.93 9.70
CA ALA A 438 -3.59 29.15 9.67
C ALA A 438 -3.54 27.79 10.41
N ILE A 439 -2.35 27.30 10.74
CA ILE A 439 -2.15 26.08 11.54
C ILE A 439 -2.34 26.40 13.03
N PHE A 440 -1.87 27.56 13.50
CA PHE A 440 -2.05 28.01 14.89
C PHE A 440 -3.49 28.44 15.19
N GLN A 441 -4.18 28.97 14.18
CA GLN A 441 -5.63 29.27 14.26
C GLN A 441 -6.53 28.04 14.47
N ARG A 442 -5.99 26.81 14.42
CA ARG A 442 -6.74 25.58 14.73
C ARG A 442 -6.60 25.15 16.19
N PHE A 443 -5.70 25.78 16.94
CA PHE A 443 -5.43 25.50 18.35
C PHE A 443 -5.97 26.60 19.28
N VAL A 444 -6.14 27.83 18.76
CA VAL A 444 -6.94 28.91 19.37
C VAL A 444 -8.38 28.73 18.92
#